data_AF-A0A3M1IPT6-F1
#
_entry.id   AF-A0A3M1IPT6-F1
#
_cell.length_a   1.000
_cell.length_b   1.000
_cell.length_c   1.000
_cell.angle_alpha   90.00
_cell.angle_beta   90.00
_cell.angle_gamma   90.00
#
_symmetry.space_group_name_H-M   'P 1'
#
loop_
_entity.id
_entity.type
_entity.pdbx_description
1 polymer ?
#
loop_
_entity_poly.entity_id
_entity_poly.type
_entity_poly.pdbx_seq_one_letter_code
_entity_poly.pdbx_strand_id
1 'polypeptide(L)' 'MPQLIGLLILGAAAWFGYRWVRKEMMRVKAELDAADQALRRQEAKRTTRLEQDPDTGVYRPSDEQE' A
#
# COMPACT_ATOMS: atom_id res chain seq x y z
N MET A 1 20.94 30.60 -30.44
CA MET A 1 19.64 30.76 -29.76
C MET A 1 19.76 30.36 -28.29
N PRO A 2 20.04 31.31 -27.37
CA PRO A 2 20.26 31.02 -25.94
C PRO A 2 19.08 30.31 -25.26
N GLN A 3 17.88 30.47 -25.81
CA GLN A 3 16.63 29.85 -25.36
C GLN A 3 16.69 28.31 -25.35
N LEU A 4 17.33 27.71 -26.37
CA LEU A 4 17.46 26.25 -26.49
C LEU A 4 18.34 25.67 -25.39
N ILE A 5 19.39 26.40 -25.00
CA ILE A 5 20.31 25.99 -23.92
C ILE A 5 19.56 25.98 -22.58
N GLY A 6 18.77 27.03 -22.31
CA GLY A 6 17.94 27.08 -21.11
C GLY A 6 16.96 25.92 -21.02
N LEU A 7 16.31 25.57 -22.13
CA LEU A 7 15.36 24.45 -22.19
C LEU A 7 16.05 23.10 -21.96
N LEU A 8 17.27 22.94 -22.49
CA LEU A 8 18.07 21.72 -22.32
C LEU A 8 18.49 21.54 -20.85
N ILE A 9 18.92 22.62 -20.19
CA ILE A 9 19.27 22.60 -18.76
C ILE A 9 18.04 22.27 -17.91
N LEU A 10 16.89 22.90 -18.21
CA LEU A 10 15.64 22.65 -17.49
C LEU A 10 15.19 21.19 -17.63
N GLY A 11 15.25 20.66 -18.86
CA GLY A 11 14.92 19.25 -19.15
C GLY A 11 15.86 18.28 -18.45
N ALA A 12 17.16 18.56 -18.45
CA ALA A 12 18.16 17.74 -17.76
C ALA A 12 17.92 17.73 -16.24
N ALA A 13 17.65 18.88 -15.63
CA ALA A 13 17.35 18.99 -14.20
C ALA A 13 16.07 18.23 -13.83
N ALA A 14 15.00 18.38 -14.61
CA ALA A 14 13.74 17.68 -14.40
C ALA A 14 13.91 16.15 -14.51
N TRP A 15 14.65 15.68 -15.52
CA TRP A 15 14.91 14.26 -15.70
C TRP A 15 15.74 13.65 -14.56
N PHE A 16 16.78 14.37 -14.12
CA PHE A 16 17.63 13.91 -13.03
C PHE A 16 16.86 13.84 -11.70
N GLY A 17 16.06 14.87 -11.39
CA GLY A 17 15.18 14.89 -10.24
C GLY A 17 14.14 13.76 -10.26
N TYR A 18 13.47 13.56 -11.40
CA TYR A 18 12.50 12.47 -11.58
C TYR A 18 13.15 11.09 -11.35
N ARG A 19 14.34 10.86 -11.90
CA ARG A 19 15.05 9.59 -11.74
C ARG A 19 15.42 9.31 -10.28
N TRP A 20 15.79 10.33 -9.52
CA TRP A 20 16.12 10.21 -8.11
C TRP A 20 14.89 9.91 -7.25
N VAL A 21 13.80 10.69 -7.44
CA VAL A 21 12.53 10.49 -6.72
C VAL A 21 11.95 9.10 -7.00
N ARG A 22 12.01 8.63 -8.25
CA ARG A 22 11.50 7.30 -8.63
C ARG A 22 12.23 6.16 -7.91
N LYS A 23 13.52 6.33 -7.63
CA LYS A 23 14.32 5.36 -6.86
C LYS A 23 13.86 5.28 -5.41
N GLU A 24 13.55 6.43 -4.81
CA GLU A 24 13.07 6.49 -3.42
C GLU A 24 11.62 5.99 -3.29
N MET A 25 10.76 6.30 -4.26
CA MET A 25 9.40 5.79 -4.30
C MET A 25 9.33 4.26 -4.32
N MET A 26 10.29 3.57 -4.95
CA MET A 26 10.31 2.10 -4.92
C MET A 26 10.57 1.54 -3.52
N ARG A 27 11.39 2.23 -2.71
CA ARG A 27 11.66 1.85 -1.32
C ARG A 27 10.44 2.07 -0.45
N VAL A 28 9.86 3.27 -0.55
CA VAL A 28 8.65 3.65 0.17
C VAL A 28 7.49 2.71 -0.18
N LYS A 29 7.34 2.35 -1.46
CA LYS A 29 6.29 1.41 -1.89
C LYS A 29 6.45 0.02 -1.27
N ALA A 30 7.68 -0.49 -1.18
CA ALA A 30 7.93 -1.79 -0.56
C ALA A 30 7.62 -1.78 0.95
N GLU A 31 7.95 -0.69 1.63
CA GLU A 31 7.65 -0.52 3.06
C GLU A 31 6.15 -0.33 3.32
N LEU A 32 5.46 0.46 2.48
CA LEU A 32 4.00 0.60 2.54
C LEU A 32 3.27 -0.73 2.26
N ASP A 33 3.73 -1.51 1.27
CA ASP A 33 3.09 -2.80 0.95
C ASP A 33 3.25 -3.80 2.10
N ALA A 34 4.43 -3.83 2.74
CA ALA A 34 4.65 -4.65 3.93
C ALA A 34 3.76 -4.21 5.11
N ALA A 35 3.60 -2.90 5.32
CA ALA A 35 2.74 -2.35 6.35
C ALA A 35 1.25 -2.64 6.08
N ASP A 36 0.79 -2.48 4.83
CA ASP A 36 -0.58 -2.79 4.41
C ASP A 36 -0.89 -4.28 4.60
N GLN A 37 0.04 -5.17 4.21
CA GLN A 37 -0.11 -6.61 4.45
C GLN A 37 -0.16 -6.95 5.95
N ALA A 38 0.64 -6.30 6.78
CA ALA A 38 0.62 -6.52 8.22
C ALA A 38 -0.73 -6.08 8.84
N LEU A 39 -1.26 -4.93 8.40
CA LEU A 39 -2.58 -4.44 8.81
C LEU A 39 -3.70 -5.38 8.37
N ARG A 40 -3.72 -5.81 7.10
CA ARG A 40 -4.71 -6.78 6.61
C ARG A 40 -4.68 -8.10 7.36
N ARG A 41 -3.49 -8.61 7.70
CA ARG A 41 -3.36 -9.84 8.51
C ARG A 41 -3.88 -9.61 9.93
N GLN A 42 -3.65 -8.44 10.51
CA GLN A 42 -4.15 -8.10 11.83
C GLN A 42 -5.68 -7.93 11.81
N GLU A 43 -6.24 -7.29 10.80
CA GLU A 43 -7.68 -7.19 10.58
C GLU A 43 -8.30 -8.57 10.38
N ALA A 44 -7.74 -9.42 9.52
CA ALA A 44 -8.21 -10.79 9.32
C ALA A 44 -8.19 -11.62 10.61
N LYS A 45 -7.19 -11.42 11.48
CA LYS A 45 -7.14 -12.04 12.81
C LYS A 45 -8.15 -11.46 13.80
N ARG A 46 -8.52 -10.18 13.63
CA ARG A 46 -9.45 -9.47 14.52
C ARG A 46 -10.91 -9.67 14.11
N THR A 47 -11.16 -9.98 12.84
CA THR A 47 -12.48 -10.39 12.35
C THR A 47 -12.71 -11.84 12.71
N THR A 48 -13.31 -12.09 13.87
CA THR A 48 -13.92 -13.40 14.15
C THR A 48 -14.99 -13.64 13.10
N ARG A 49 -14.87 -14.74 12.34
CA ARG A 49 -15.90 -15.15 11.40
C ARG A 49 -17.19 -15.35 12.18
N LEU A 50 -18.29 -14.76 11.74
CA LEU A 50 -19.59 -14.93 12.37
C LEU A 50 -20.39 -15.91 11.53
N GLU A 51 -20.87 -16.98 12.14
CA GLU A 51 -21.75 -17.95 11.51
C GLU A 51 -23.18 -17.76 12.02
N GLN A 52 -24.14 -17.82 11.11
CA GLN A 52 -25.55 -17.67 11.47
C GLN A 52 -26.07 -19.00 12.01
N ASP A 53 -26.55 -18.99 13.25
CA ASP A 53 -27.19 -20.15 13.86
C ASP A 53 -28.53 -20.43 13.13
N PRO A 54 -28.72 -21.61 12.53
CA PRO A 54 -29.91 -21.93 11.74
C PRO A 54 -31.18 -22.12 12.59
N ASP A 55 -31.04 -22.40 13.89
CA ASP A 55 -32.14 -22.64 14.81
C ASP A 55 -32.65 -21.34 15.46
N THR A 56 -31.76 -20.37 15.68
CA THR A 56 -32.08 -19.12 16.38
C THR A 56 -32.01 -17.87 15.49
N GLY A 57 -31.38 -17.97 14.31
CA GLY A 57 -31.13 -16.85 13.39
C GLY A 57 -30.07 -15.85 13.87
N VAL A 58 -29.48 -16.07 15.06
CA VAL A 58 -28.50 -15.18 15.69
C VAL A 58 -27.09 -15.53 15.21
N TYR A 59 -26.28 -14.51 14.90
CA TYR A 59 -24.88 -14.69 14.53
C TYR A 59 -24.02 -14.99 15.77
N ARG A 60 -23.27 -16.09 15.74
CA ARG A 60 -22.29 -16.46 16.77
C ARG A 60 -20.87 -16.47 16.19
N PRO A 61 -19.83 -16.15 16.99
CA PRO A 61 -18.45 -16.34 16.56
C PRO A 61 -18.20 -17.81 16.18
N SER A 62 -17.62 -18.05 15.01
CA SER A 62 -17.09 -19.34 14.61
C SER A 62 -15.90 -19.63 15.51
N ASP A 63 -16.04 -20.58 16.43
CA ASP A 63 -14.95 -21.03 17.30
C ASP A 63 -13.90 -21.81 16.47
N GLU A 64 -13.07 -21.09 15.71
CA GLU A 64 -11.77 -21.58 15.18
C GLU A 64 -10.63 -20.95 16.00
N GLN A 65 -10.70 -21.09 17.33
CA GLN A 65 -9.54 -20.90 18.20
C GLN A 65 -9.13 -22.24 18.80
N GLU A 66 -8.36 -23.02 18.04
CA GLU A 66 -7.46 -24.05 18.56
C GLU A 66 -6.08 -23.92 17.89
#